data_AF-A0A0K0G4U5-F1
#
_entry.id   AF-A0A0K0G4U5-F1
#
_cell.length_a   1.000
_cell.length_b   1.000
_cell.length_c   1.000
_cell.angle_alpha   90.00
_cell.angle_beta   90.00
_cell.angle_gamma   90.00
#
_symmetry.space_group_name_H-M   'P 1'
#
loop_
_entity.id
_entity.type
_entity.pdbx_description
1 polymer ?
#
loop_
_entity_poly.entity_id
_entity_poly.type
_entity_poly.pdbx_seq_one_letter_code
_entity_poly.pdbx_strand_id
1 'polypeptide(L)' 'MHIEIGHYLSHKFLLSVDSFSGYTITQPIRNVSASEAIRAMTEIFSVTSVPLLTVSDNALCFNSDAFL' A
#
# COMPACT_ATOMS: atom_id res chain seq x y z
N MET A 1 -0.40 -9.02 5.27
CA MET A 1 0.45 -7.86 4.91
C MET A 1 -0.29 -6.60 5.31
N HIS A 2 0.34 -5.76 6.14
CA HIS A 2 -0.23 -4.46 6.51
C HIS A 2 0.18 -3.42 5.47
N ILE A 3 -0.77 -2.58 5.05
CA ILE A 3 -0.53 -1.52 4.09
C ILE A 3 -1.06 -0.21 4.64
N GLU A 4 -0.27 0.84 4.50
CA GLU A 4 -0.57 2.16 5.05
C GLU A 4 -0.03 3.28 4.14
N ILE A 5 -0.60 4.47 4.23
CA ILE A 5 -0.07 5.66 3.56
C ILE A 5 0.78 6.46 4.54
N GLY A 6 2.08 6.53 4.24
CA GLY A 6 3.04 7.33 4.98
C GLY A 6 3.23 8.72 4.38
N HIS A 7 3.47 9.69 5.26
CA HIS A 7 3.83 11.06 4.91
C HIS A 7 5.15 11.42 5.58
N TYR A 8 6.13 11.84 4.79
CA TYR A 8 7.40 12.34 5.32
C TYR A 8 7.87 13.54 4.50
N LEU A 9 8.05 14.67 5.18
CA LEU A 9 8.23 15.98 4.53
C LEU A 9 7.09 16.24 3.53
N SER A 10 7.42 16.58 2.28
CA SER A 10 6.46 16.79 1.19
C SER A 10 6.21 15.53 0.34
N HIS A 11 6.71 14.37 0.78
CA HIS A 11 6.58 13.11 0.06
C HIS A 11 5.51 12.21 0.69
N LYS A 12 4.80 11.50 -0.18
CA LYS A 12 3.82 10.48 0.19
C LYS A 12 4.30 9.14 -0.35
N PHE A 13 4.08 8.08 0.41
CA PHE A 13 4.44 6.73 -0.01
C PHE A 13 3.42 5.73 0.53
N LEU A 14 3.26 4.63 -0.18
CA LEU A 14 2.59 3.45 0.32
C LEU A 14 3.63 2.59 1.02
N LEU A 15 3.39 2.31 2.29
CA LEU A 15 4.16 1.41 3.13
C LEU A 15 3.50 0.03 3.10
N SER A 16 4.30 -1.02 2.92
CA SER A 16 3.88 -2.39 3.09
C SER A 16 4.78 -3.09 4.09
N VAL A 17 4.17 -3.76 5.07
CA VAL A 17 4.86 -4.51 6.13
C VAL A 17 4.34 -5.94 6.13
N ASP A 18 5.25 -6.89 6.01
CA ASP A 18 4.93 -8.29 6.23
C ASP A 18 4.70 -8.56 7.73
N SER A 19 3.52 -9.06 8.08
CA SER A 19 3.08 -9.24 9.46
C SER A 19 3.89 -10.31 10.21
N PHE A 20 4.53 -11.24 9.49
CA PHE A 20 5.29 -12.33 10.10
C PHE A 20 6.76 -11.96 10.32
N SER A 21 7.42 -11.46 9.28
CA SER A 21 8.86 -11.16 9.31
C SER A 21 9.20 -9.72 9.70
N GLY A 22 8.24 -8.80 9.62
CA GLY A 22 8.49 -7.35 9.74
C GLY A 22 9.21 -6.75 8.53
N TYR A 23 9.42 -7.53 7.45
CA TYR A 23 10.00 -7.01 6.22
C TYR A 23 9.16 -5.85 5.70
N THR A 24 9.82 -4.74 5.40
CA THR A 24 9.18 -3.47 5.07
C THR A 24 9.63 -3.00 3.71
N ILE A 25 8.69 -2.59 2.87
CA ILE A 25 8.94 -2.00 1.56
C ILE A 25 8.03 -0.79 1.35
N THR A 26 8.56 0.24 0.70
CA THR A 26 7.83 1.48 0.42
C THR A 26 7.81 1.78 -1.07
N GLN A 27 6.70 2.28 -1.58
CA GLN A 27 6.57 2.76 -2.94
C GLN A 27 6.07 4.20 -2.96
N PRO A 28 6.74 5.15 -3.64
CA PRO A 28 6.28 6.53 -3.71
C PRO A 28 4.93 6.63 -4.44
N ILE A 29 4.07 7.52 -3.94
CA ILE A 29 2.77 7.84 -4.56
C ILE A 29 2.65 9.34 -4.77
N ARG A 30 1.93 9.73 -5.83
CA ARG A 30 1.76 11.16 -6.17
C ARG A 30 0.65 11.81 -5.36
N ASN A 31 -0.40 11.06 -5.08
CA ASN A 31 -1.58 11.51 -4.35
C ASN A 31 -2.24 10.34 -3.60
N VAL A 32 -3.16 10.67 -2.68
CA VAL A 32 -3.91 9.68 -1.89
C VAL A 32 -5.20 9.36 -2.65
N SER A 33 -5.11 8.48 -3.64
CA SER A 33 -6.24 7.98 -4.43
C SER A 33 -6.18 6.46 -4.57
N ALA A 34 -7.33 5.84 -4.84
CA ALA A 34 -7.41 4.40 -5.03
C ALA A 34 -6.53 3.91 -6.19
N SER A 35 -6.50 4.63 -7.31
CA SER A 35 -5.69 4.25 -8.48
C SER A 35 -4.19 4.29 -8.18
N GLU A 36 -3.70 5.31 -7.46
CA GLU A 36 -2.30 5.37 -7.04
C GLU A 36 -1.96 4.27 -6.03
N ALA A 37 -2.86 3.97 -5.09
CA ALA A 37 -2.68 2.89 -4.13
C ALA A 37 -2.61 1.52 -4.83
N ILE A 38 -3.52 1.23 -5.77
CA ILE A 38 -3.52 -0.01 -6.56
C ILE A 38 -2.23 -0.14 -7.37
N ARG A 39 -1.80 0.93 -8.04
CA ARG A 39 -0.53 0.95 -8.80
C ARG A 39 0.64 0.60 -7.89
N ALA A 40 0.76 1.27 -6.75
CA ALA A 40 1.86 1.06 -5.81
C ALA A 40 1.84 -0.37 -5.19
N MET A 41 0.66 -0.88 -4.85
CA MET A 41 0.50 -2.25 -4.36
C MET A 41 0.90 -3.28 -5.43
N THR A 42 0.49 -3.07 -6.68
CA THR A 42 0.85 -3.93 -7.81
C THR A 42 2.36 -4.00 -7.99
N GLU A 43 3.05 -2.85 -7.90
CA GLU A 43 4.51 -2.79 -7.98
C GLU A 43 5.18 -3.56 -6.82
N ILE A 44 4.69 -3.39 -5.60
CA ILE A 44 5.21 -4.13 -4.43
C ILE A 44 4.99 -5.64 -4.60
N PHE A 45 3.78 -6.07 -4.98
CA PHE A 45 3.45 -7.49 -5.11
C PHE A 45 4.19 -8.17 -6.25
N SER A 46 4.63 -7.42 -7.26
CA SER A 46 5.48 -7.95 -8.34
C SER A 46 6.84 -8.44 -7.84
N VAL A 47 7.33 -7.95 -6.70
CA VAL A 47 8.63 -8.33 -6.12
C VAL A 47 8.51 -9.16 -4.83
N THR A 48 7.41 -9.07 -4.10
CA THR A 48 7.20 -9.81 -2.83
C THR A 48 6.27 -11.02 -2.94
N SER A 49 5.67 -11.26 -4.11
CA SER A 49 4.48 -12.12 -4.31
C SER A 49 3.18 -11.48 -3.80
N VAL A 50 2.05 -11.97 -4.31
CA VAL A 50 0.71 -11.51 -3.94
C VAL A 50 0.33 -12.06 -2.55
N PRO A 51 0.03 -11.21 -1.56
CA PRO A 51 -0.35 -11.68 -0.23
C PRO A 51 -1.76 -12.30 -0.24
N LEU A 52 -1.97 -13.31 0.60
CA LEU A 52 -3.30 -13.91 0.80
C LEU A 52 -4.29 -12.90 1.44
N LEU A 53 -3.79 -12.05 2.33
CA LEU A 53 -4.57 -11.05 3.04
C LEU A 53 -3.79 -9.74 3.13
N THR A 54 -4.45 -8.67 2.71
CA THR A 54 -4.02 -7.29 2.91
C THR A 54 -4.89 -6.67 3.99
N VAL A 55 -4.26 -5.99 4.95
CA VAL A 55 -4.92 -5.26 6.03
C VAL A 55 -4.49 -3.80 5.92
N SER A 56 -5.45 -2.88 5.82
CA SER A 56 -5.18 -1.45 5.81
C SER A 56 -6.01 -0.74 6.88
N ASP A 57 -5.77 0.55 7.07
CA ASP A 57 -6.70 1.42 7.78
C ASP A 57 -7.95 1.70 6.92
N ASN A 58 -8.88 2.49 7.49
CA ASN A 58 -10.11 2.92 6.82
C ASN A 58 -9.90 4.16 5.92
N ALA A 59 -8.70 4.42 5.42
CA ALA A 59 -8.49 5.55 4.51
C ALA A 59 -9.34 5.39 3.24
N LEU A 60 -9.87 6.50 2.72
CA LEU A 60 -10.75 6.52 1.55
C LEU A 60 -10.13 5.86 0.30
N CYS A 61 -8.80 5.90 0.18
CA CYS A 61 -8.10 5.26 -0.93
C CYS A 61 -8.16 3.74 -0.89
N PHE A 62 -8.41 3.12 0.27
CA PHE A 62 -8.53 1.66 0.41
C PHE A 62 -9.98 1.17 0.45
N ASN A 63 -10.95 2.07 0.68
CA ASN A 63 -12.38 1.74 0.74
C ASN A 63 -13.12 2.06 -0.57
N SER A 64 -12.45 1.86 -1.71
CA SER A 64 -13.00 2.13 -3.04
C SER A 64 -13.45 0.83 -3.71
N ASP A 65 -14.54 0.88 -4.47
CA ASP A 65 -15.02 -0.25 -5.30
C ASP A 65 -13.96 -0.74 -6.31
N ALA A 66 -12.91 0.04 -6.57
CA ALA A 66 -11.78 -0.38 -7.41
C ALA A 66 -10.95 -1.53 -6.80
N PHE A 67 -11.17 -1.88 -5.53
CA PHE A 67 -10.55 -3.02 -4.84
C PHE A 67 -11.45 -4.28 -4.81
N LEU A 68 -12.65 -4.21 -5.39
CA LEU A 68 -13.57 -5.34 -5.59
C LEU A 68 -13.37 -5.96 -6.98
#